data_AF-A0A7J4II94-F1
#
_entry.id   AF-A0A7J4II94-F1
#
_cell.length_a   1.000
_cell.length_b   1.000
_cell.length_c   1.000
_cell.angle_alpha   90.00
_cell.angle_beta   90.00
_cell.angle_gamma   90.00
#
_symmetry.space_group_name_H-M   'P 1'
#
loop_
_entity.id
_entity.type
_entity.pdbx_description
1 polymer ?
#
loop_
_entity_poly.entity_id
_entity_poly.type
_entity_poly.pdbx_seq_one_letter_code
_entity_poly.pdbx_strand_id
1 'polypeptide(L)'
;MKTEAGTARREPPDPSLPSRLREFHVRLPLAGDPPNALLALPDDRILSLAAVLRDTPQAAPALSLEAWREFLDLLRPHGVYALLAYRLSAWPEGCRPPAEVMDF
;
A
#
# COMPACT_ATOMS: atom_id res chain seq x y z
N MET A 1 -5.92 -6.65 -32.58
CA MET A 1 -6.01 -7.87 -31.75
C MET A 1 -6.14 -7.39 -30.31
N LYS A 2 -7.33 -7.50 -29.71
CA LYS A 2 -7.57 -7.07 -28.33
C LYS A 2 -7.13 -8.20 -27.40
N THR A 3 -6.07 -7.98 -26.63
CA THR A 3 -5.70 -8.90 -25.56
C THR A 3 -6.52 -8.50 -24.35
N GLU A 4 -7.63 -9.20 -24.12
CA GLU A 4 -8.39 -9.09 -22.87
C GLU A 4 -7.54 -9.72 -21.77
N ALA A 5 -6.83 -8.89 -21.02
CA ALA A 5 -6.22 -9.30 -19.76
C ALA A 5 -7.37 -9.72 -18.83
N GLY A 6 -7.43 -11.01 -18.51
CA GLY A 6 -8.40 -11.56 -17.58
C GLY A 6 -8.32 -10.82 -16.24
N THR A 7 -9.32 -9.99 -15.97
CA THR A 7 -9.51 -9.36 -14.68
C THR A 7 -9.91 -10.45 -13.70
N ALA A 8 -8.92 -11.07 -13.05
CA ALA A 8 -9.16 -11.86 -11.86
C ALA A 8 -9.96 -10.94 -10.91
N ARG A 9 -11.20 -11.33 -10.58
CA ARG A 9 -11.99 -10.68 -9.53
C ARG A 9 -11.24 -10.91 -8.23
N ARG A 10 -10.28 -10.04 -7.92
CA ARG A 10 -9.55 -10.07 -6.66
C ARG A 10 -10.46 -9.40 -5.64
N GLU A 11 -10.89 -10.19 -4.67
CA GLU A 11 -11.76 -9.74 -3.59
C GLU A 11 -11.12 -8.54 -2.87
N PRO A 12 -11.94 -7.59 -2.38
CA PRO A 12 -11.44 -6.51 -1.54
C PRO A 12 -10.67 -7.09 -0.34
N PRO A 13 -9.70 -6.34 0.21
CA PRO A 13 -8.90 -6.85 1.30
C PRO A 13 -9.80 -7.05 2.53
N ASP A 14 -9.64 -8.19 3.20
CA ASP A 14 -10.35 -8.53 4.43
C ASP A 14 -10.30 -7.34 5.41
N PRO A 15 -11.46 -6.78 5.82
CA PRO A 15 -11.49 -5.61 6.70
C PRO A 15 -10.90 -5.90 8.09
N SER A 16 -10.77 -7.17 8.48
CA SER A 16 -10.08 -7.56 9.72
C SER A 16 -8.56 -7.63 9.59
N LEU A 17 -8.01 -7.44 8.38
CA LEU A 17 -6.58 -7.54 8.15
C LEU A 17 -5.74 -6.57 9.01
N PRO A 18 -6.10 -5.28 9.19
CA PRO A 18 -5.30 -4.37 10.00
C PRO A 18 -5.18 -4.82 11.46
N SER A 19 -6.27 -5.27 12.09
CA SER A 19 -6.22 -5.79 13.47
C SER A 19 -5.37 -7.06 13.55
N ARG A 20 -5.55 -8.00 12.61
CA ARG A 20 -4.75 -9.24 12.55
C ARG A 20 -3.26 -8.97 12.36
N LEU A 21 -2.89 -7.99 11.55
CA LEU A 21 -1.48 -7.58 11.37
C LEU A 21 -0.92 -7.00 12.67
N ARG A 22 -1.68 -6.12 13.35
CA ARG A 22 -1.26 -5.56 14.65
C ARG A 22 -1.06 -6.66 15.69
N GLU A 23 -1.99 -7.60 15.80
CA GLU A 23 -1.90 -8.74 16.73
C GLU A 23 -0.68 -9.64 16.41
N PHE A 24 -0.47 -9.96 15.14
CA PHE A 24 0.64 -10.81 14.71
C PHE A 24 2.01 -10.19 15.03
N HIS A 25 2.15 -8.90 14.75
CA HIS A 25 3.42 -8.17 14.92
C HIS A 25 3.71 -7.72 16.36
N VAL A 26 2.86 -8.08 17.34
CA VAL A 26 3.23 -8.03 18.77
C VAL A 26 4.39 -8.99 19.06
N ARG A 27 4.41 -10.16 18.40
CA ARG A 27 5.40 -11.22 18.66
C ARG A 27 6.56 -11.22 17.68
N LEU A 28 6.33 -10.70 16.47
CA LEU A 28 7.31 -10.64 15.39
C LEU A 28 7.34 -9.22 14.84
N PRO A 29 8.20 -8.33 15.35
CA PRO A 29 8.22 -6.94 14.92
C PRO A 29 8.39 -6.82 13.40
N LEU A 30 7.56 -6.01 12.77
CA LEU A 30 7.74 -5.60 11.39
C LEU A 30 9.01 -4.76 11.29
N ALA A 31 9.93 -5.20 10.43
CA ALA A 31 11.19 -4.52 10.16
C ALA A 31 10.94 -3.08 9.71
N GLY A 32 11.81 -2.15 10.09
CA GLY A 32 11.72 -0.71 9.86
C GLY A 32 12.34 0.05 11.03
N ASP A 33 12.49 1.36 10.89
CA ASP A 33 12.99 2.24 11.95
C ASP A 33 12.06 3.45 12.14
N PRO A 34 11.30 3.52 13.25
CA PRO A 34 11.23 2.53 14.31
C PRO A 34 10.50 1.23 13.85
N PRO A 35 10.74 0.08 14.51
CA PRO A 35 9.98 -1.14 14.25
C PRO A 35 8.48 -0.91 14.42
N ASN A 36 7.65 -1.61 13.63
CA ASN A 36 6.19 -1.51 13.66
C ASN A 36 5.59 -0.13 13.31
N ALA A 37 6.35 0.85 12.82
CA ALA A 37 5.83 2.18 12.51
C ALA A 37 4.61 2.16 11.56
N LEU A 38 4.61 1.26 10.56
CA LEU A 38 3.49 1.09 9.63
C LEU A 38 2.19 0.59 10.29
N LEU A 39 2.27 -0.04 11.46
CA LEU A 39 1.09 -0.58 12.15
C LEU A 39 0.33 0.50 12.94
N ALA A 40 0.95 1.66 13.16
CA ALA A 40 0.30 2.84 13.73
C ALA A 40 -0.54 3.61 12.71
N LEU A 41 -0.46 3.26 11.42
CA LEU A 41 -1.27 3.88 10.39
C LEU A 41 -2.77 3.58 10.59
N PRO A 42 -3.64 4.49 10.14
CA PRO A 42 -5.06 4.21 9.93
C PRO A 42 -5.31 2.97 9.05
N ASP A 43 -6.43 2.29 9.29
CA ASP A 43 -6.76 1.00 8.65
C ASP A 43 -6.80 1.08 7.12
N ASP A 44 -7.35 2.16 6.57
CA ASP A 44 -7.41 2.40 5.12
C ASP A 44 -6.02 2.46 4.47
N ARG A 45 -5.03 3.05 5.16
CA ARG A 45 -3.63 3.09 4.68
C ARG A 45 -2.95 1.73 4.76
N ILE A 46 -3.23 0.95 5.81
CA ILE A 46 -2.73 -0.43 5.93
C ILE A 46 -3.35 -1.31 4.84
N LEU A 47 -4.65 -1.18 4.57
CA LEU A 47 -5.34 -1.91 3.52
C LEU A 47 -4.81 -1.51 2.13
N SER A 48 -4.56 -0.22 1.89
CA SER A 48 -3.92 0.29 0.67
C SER A 48 -2.52 -0.32 0.48
N LEU A 49 -1.68 -0.30 1.51
CA LEU A 49 -0.36 -0.95 1.45
C LEU A 49 -0.47 -2.44 1.13
N ALA A 50 -1.37 -3.15 1.81
CA ALA A 50 -1.59 -4.57 1.57
C ALA A 50 -2.09 -4.84 0.14
N ALA A 51 -2.91 -3.96 -0.42
CA ALA A 51 -3.37 -4.02 -1.80
C ALA A 51 -2.18 -3.88 -2.77
N VAL A 52 -1.26 -2.92 -2.55
CA VAL A 52 -0.07 -2.75 -3.40
C VAL A 52 0.86 -3.97 -3.30
N LEU A 53 1.14 -4.45 -2.09
CA LEU A 53 2.01 -5.62 -1.87
C LEU A 53 1.45 -6.91 -2.50
N ARG A 54 0.12 -7.05 -2.56
CA ARG A 54 -0.57 -8.18 -3.22
C ARG A 54 -0.87 -7.94 -4.69
N ASP A 55 -0.49 -6.78 -5.21
CA ASP A 55 -0.79 -6.34 -6.58
C ASP A 55 -2.29 -6.38 -6.92
N THR A 56 -3.13 -5.94 -6.00
CA THR A 56 -4.58 -5.86 -6.19
C THR A 56 -4.98 -4.40 -6.35
N PRO A 57 -5.10 -3.86 -7.58
CA PRO A 57 -5.48 -2.46 -7.78
C PRO A 57 -6.78 -2.13 -7.06
N GLN A 58 -6.75 -1.06 -6.27
CA GLN A 58 -7.90 -0.50 -5.55
C GLN A 58 -7.90 1.00 -5.69
N ALA A 59 -9.05 1.64 -5.46
CA ALA A 59 -9.12 3.09 -5.46
C ALA A 59 -8.09 3.64 -4.45
N ALA A 60 -7.33 4.63 -4.89
CA ALA A 60 -6.37 5.28 -4.01
C ALA A 60 -7.11 5.91 -2.82
N PRO A 61 -6.58 5.84 -1.59
CA PRO A 61 -7.19 6.51 -0.45
C PRO A 61 -7.23 8.03 -0.70
N ALA A 62 -8.30 8.67 -0.25
CA ALA A 62 -8.51 10.10 -0.40
C ALA A 62 -7.63 10.88 0.60
N LEU A 63 -6.34 11.00 0.29
CA LEU A 63 -5.35 11.72 1.10
C LEU A 63 -4.97 13.05 0.45
N SER A 64 -4.60 14.03 1.28
CA SER A 64 -3.92 15.23 0.80
C SER A 64 -2.53 14.88 0.25
N LEU A 65 -1.94 15.78 -0.53
CA LEU A 65 -0.58 15.61 -1.06
C LEU A 65 0.45 15.42 0.06
N GLU A 66 0.33 16.19 1.14
CA GLU A 66 1.19 16.09 2.32
C GLU A 66 1.04 14.74 3.01
N ALA A 67 -0.19 14.27 3.24
CA ALA A 67 -0.44 12.96 3.85
C ALA A 67 0.09 11.79 2.98
N TRP A 68 0.08 11.95 1.65
CA TRP A 68 0.73 11.01 0.74
C TRP A 68 2.25 10.99 0.92
N ARG A 69 2.90 12.16 1.02
CA ARG A 69 4.35 12.26 1.25
C ARG A 69 4.74 11.62 2.56
N GLU A 70 4.04 11.95 3.65
CA GLU A 70 4.25 11.34 4.96
C GLU A 70 4.11 9.82 4.91
N PHE A 71 3.08 9.31 4.21
CA PHE A 71 2.87 7.88 4.06
C PHE A 71 4.02 7.19 3.29
N LEU A 72 4.51 7.81 2.21
CA LEU A 72 5.63 7.27 1.45
C LEU A 72 6.96 7.37 2.19
N ASP A 73 7.21 8.46 2.93
CA ASP A 73 8.40 8.61 3.77
C ASP A 73 8.44 7.55 4.87
N LEU A 74 7.28 7.23 5.46
CA LEU A 74 7.16 6.16 6.45
C LEU A 74 7.52 4.79 5.88
N LEU A 75 7.35 4.56 4.57
CA LEU A 75 7.68 3.28 3.91
C LEU A 75 9.16 3.15 3.57
N ARG A 76 9.91 4.26 3.48
CA ARG A 76 11.33 4.28 3.08
C ARG A 76 12.22 3.36 3.95
N PRO A 77 12.15 3.37 5.29
CA PRO A 77 13.00 2.49 6.11
C PRO A 77 12.61 1.00 6.04
N HIS A 78 11.50 0.66 5.40
CA HIS A 78 11.02 -0.72 5.28
C HIS A 78 11.52 -1.43 4.01
N GLY A 79 12.27 -0.75 3.13
CA GLY A 79 12.88 -1.35 1.94
C GLY A 79 11.89 -1.80 0.85
N VAL A 80 10.60 -1.44 0.98
CA VAL A 80 9.54 -1.83 0.04
C VAL A 80 9.36 -0.86 -1.12
N TYR A 81 10.09 0.26 -1.12
CA TYR A 81 9.85 1.38 -2.03
C TYR A 81 9.94 1.02 -3.51
N ALA A 82 10.98 0.27 -3.91
CA ALA A 82 11.14 -0.19 -5.29
C ALA A 82 10.00 -1.11 -5.74
N LEU A 83 9.50 -1.97 -4.84
CA LEU A 83 8.34 -2.82 -5.11
C LEU A 83 7.07 -1.99 -5.28
N LEU A 84 6.86 -0.98 -4.42
CA LEU A 84 5.72 -0.07 -4.54
C LEU A 84 5.75 0.68 -5.88
N ALA A 85 6.89 1.25 -6.25
CA ALA A 85 7.08 1.97 -7.51
C ALA A 85 6.76 1.08 -8.71
N TYR A 86 7.32 -0.13 -8.75
CA TYR A 86 7.05 -1.12 -9.79
C TYR A 86 5.55 -1.43 -9.90
N ARG A 87 4.89 -1.79 -8.80
CA ARG A 87 3.46 -2.15 -8.80
C ARG A 87 2.57 -0.99 -9.21
N LEU A 88 2.74 0.17 -8.57
CA LEU A 88 1.90 1.34 -8.80
C LEU A 88 2.06 1.90 -10.22
N SER A 89 3.23 1.78 -10.85
CA SER A 89 3.41 2.19 -12.25
C SER A 89 2.52 1.42 -13.23
N ALA A 90 2.19 0.16 -12.91
CA ALA A 90 1.35 -0.70 -13.72
C ALA A 90 -0.15 -0.57 -13.41
N TRP A 91 -0.52 0.13 -12.33
CA TRP A 91 -1.90 0.26 -11.89
C TRP A 91 -2.67 1.32 -12.71
N PRO A 92 -4.01 1.18 -12.86
CA PRO A 92 -4.85 2.20 -13.48
C PRO A 92 -4.75 3.54 -12.76
N GLU A 93 -5.01 4.65 -13.46
CA GLU A 93 -4.82 6.00 -12.93
C GLU A 93 -5.55 6.28 -11.61
N GLY A 94 -6.83 5.88 -11.50
CA GLY A 94 -7.62 6.05 -10.27
C GLY A 94 -7.17 5.17 -9.09
N CYS A 95 -6.22 4.27 -9.31
CA CYS A 95 -5.63 3.41 -8.28
C CYS A 95 -4.26 3.90 -7.81
N ARG A 96 -3.72 4.95 -8.43
CA ARG A 96 -2.38 5.45 -8.12
C ARG A 96 -2.44 6.66 -7.19
N PRO A 97 -1.40 6.90 -6.38
CA PRO A 97 -1.18 8.19 -5.76
C PRO A 97 -1.09 9.32 -6.81
N PRO A 98 -1.26 10.59 -6.41
CA PRO A 98 -0.99 11.73 -7.26
C PRO A 98 0.41 11.67 -7.89
N ALA A 99 0.55 12.10 -9.14
CA ALA A 99 1.82 12.02 -9.87
C ALA A 99 2.96 12.76 -9.15
N GLU A 100 2.62 13.82 -8.41
CA GLU A 100 3.54 14.68 -7.67
C GLU A 100 4.21 14.01 -6.47
N VAL A 101 3.73 12.84 -6.03
CA VAL A 101 4.38 12.02 -4.99
C VAL A 101 4.99 10.73 -5.53
N MET A 102 4.82 10.47 -6.83
CA MET A 102 5.29 9.27 -7.53
C MET A 102 6.65 9.49 -8.20
N ASP A 103 7.33 10.59 -7.87
CA ASP A 103 8.69 10.91 -8.35
C ASP A 103 9.69 10.09 -7.53
N PHE A 104 9.90 8.85 -7.99
CA PHE A 104 10.71 7.80 -7.35
C PHE A 104 12.15 7.79 -7.84
#